data_AF-A0A1Q7T291-F1
#
_entry.id   AF-A0A1Q7T291-F1
#
_cell.length_a   1.000
_cell.length_b   1.000
_cell.length_c   1.000
_cell.angle_alpha   90.00
_cell.angle_beta   90.00
_cell.angle_gamma   90.00
#
_symmetry.space_group_name_H-M   'P 1'
#
loop_
_entity.id
_entity.type
_entity.pdbx_description
1 polymer ?
#
loop_
_entity_poly.entity_id
_entity_poly.type
_entity_poly.pdbx_seq_one_letter_code
_entity_poly.pdbx_strand_id
1 'polypeptide(L)'
;MWPLAIIGAGFLVMWSSLQARKLSVSNRKGPGESEADLRSTLNEVAIFGGVERRITSPDFRGGYVHAVFGGVELDLRDAKMQESEAHLEINAVFGGVEIRVPEDWQIVSRGQAIFGGFVDETRNYRPENSAQPERKALILTGAAVFGGVEIKN
;
A
#
# COMPACT_ATOMS: atom_id res chain seq x y z
N MET A 1 -10.60 38.26 -19.10
CA MET A 1 -11.41 37.32 -18.29
C MET A 1 -10.74 35.96 -18.07
N TRP A 2 -9.89 35.47 -18.99
CA TRP A 2 -9.17 34.20 -18.86
C TRP A 2 -8.26 34.02 -17.62
N PRO A 3 -7.61 35.06 -17.04
CA PRO A 3 -6.70 34.86 -15.90
C PRO A 3 -7.43 34.41 -14.64
N LEU A 4 -8.65 34.92 -14.43
CA LEU A 4 -9.50 34.53 -13.30
C LEU A 4 -10.01 33.09 -13.43
N ALA A 5 -10.18 32.60 -14.65
CA ALA A 5 -10.57 31.21 -14.89
C ALA A 5 -9.45 30.23 -14.52
N ILE A 6 -8.18 30.57 -14.78
CA ILE A 6 -7.02 29.75 -14.38
C ILE A 6 -6.83 29.75 -12.87
N ILE A 7 -7.00 30.91 -12.21
CA ILE A 7 -6.95 31.00 -10.74
C ILE A 7 -8.09 30.21 -10.11
N GLY A 8 -9.32 30.33 -10.66
CA GLY A 8 -10.47 29.57 -10.21
C GLY A 8 -10.30 28.06 -10.39
N ALA A 9 -9.79 27.62 -11.54
CA ALA A 9 -9.51 26.21 -11.81
C ALA A 9 -8.41 25.67 -10.87
N GLY A 10 -7.34 26.46 -10.64
CA GLY A 10 -6.28 26.09 -9.70
C GLY A 10 -6.80 25.95 -8.27
N PHE A 11 -7.64 26.88 -7.82
CA PHE A 11 -8.29 26.80 -6.50
C PHE A 11 -9.25 25.62 -6.40
N LEU A 12 -9.99 25.31 -7.47
CA LEU A 12 -10.90 24.18 -7.54
C LEU A 12 -10.13 22.84 -7.49
N VAL A 13 -8.98 22.73 -8.17
CA VAL A 13 -8.09 21.57 -8.10
C VAL A 13 -7.46 21.40 -6.71
N MET A 14 -7.04 22.51 -6.08
CA MET A 14 -6.50 22.49 -4.72
C MET A 14 -7.57 22.15 -3.67
N TRP A 15 -8.82 22.56 -3.90
CA TRP A 15 -9.95 22.23 -3.03
C TRP A 15 -10.46 20.80 -3.27
N SER A 16 -10.42 20.32 -4.52
CA SER A 16 -10.80 18.95 -4.87
C SER A 16 -9.77 17.92 -4.42
N SER A 17 -8.48 18.27 -4.34
CA SER A 17 -7.46 17.37 -3.80
C SER A 17 -7.65 17.12 -2.30
N LEU A 18 -8.25 18.06 -1.57
CA LEU A 18 -8.64 17.89 -0.17
C LEU A 18 -9.90 17.04 -0.01
N GLN A 19 -10.82 17.05 -0.99
CA GLN A 19 -12.02 16.21 -0.98
C GLN A 19 -11.77 14.80 -1.56
N ALA A 20 -10.84 14.66 -2.49
CA ALA A 20 -10.44 13.37 -3.08
C ALA A 20 -9.77 12.44 -2.06
N ARG A 21 -9.25 12.97 -0.95
CA ARG A 21 -8.80 12.19 0.23
C ARG A 21 -9.91 11.29 0.83
N LYS A 22 -11.18 11.54 0.50
CA LYS A 22 -12.33 10.79 1.05
C LYS A 22 -13.00 9.85 0.05
N LEU A 23 -12.52 9.75 -1.19
CA LEU A 23 -13.08 8.86 -2.19
C LEU A 23 -12.26 7.56 -2.24
N SER A 24 -12.50 6.73 -1.23
CA SER A 24 -12.27 5.29 -1.31
C SER A 24 -12.92 4.78 -2.60
N VAL A 25 -12.10 4.40 -3.57
CA VAL A 25 -12.55 3.69 -4.77
C VAL A 25 -13.20 2.40 -4.32
N SER A 26 -14.49 2.29 -4.64
CA SER A 26 -15.34 1.14 -4.34
C SER A 26 -14.72 -0.15 -4.86
N ASN A 27 -14.52 -1.09 -3.93
CA ASN A 27 -14.08 -2.47 -4.16
C ASN A 27 -14.92 -3.14 -5.27
N ARG A 28 -14.29 -3.57 -6.37
CA ARG A 28 -14.95 -4.41 -7.38
C ARG A 28 -15.15 -5.80 -6.80
N LYS A 29 -16.38 -6.08 -6.35
CA LYS A 29 -16.84 -7.40 -5.91
C LYS A 29 -16.62 -8.44 -7.02
N GLY A 30 -15.66 -9.35 -6.85
CA GLY A 30 -15.58 -10.57 -7.64
C GLY A 30 -16.77 -11.49 -7.29
N PRO A 31 -17.34 -12.24 -8.25
CA PRO A 31 -18.42 -13.17 -7.95
C PRO A 31 -17.86 -14.41 -7.24
N GLY A 32 -17.99 -14.47 -5.91
CA GLY A 32 -17.69 -15.67 -5.11
C GLY A 32 -16.96 -15.45 -3.78
N GLU A 33 -16.52 -14.24 -3.46
CA GLU A 33 -15.70 -13.97 -2.26
C GLU A 33 -16.57 -13.79 -1.01
N SER A 34 -16.25 -14.53 0.07
CA SER A 34 -16.92 -14.36 1.36
C SER A 34 -16.46 -13.06 2.04
N GLU A 35 -17.28 -12.48 2.92
CA GLU A 35 -16.91 -11.24 3.64
C GLU A 35 -15.66 -11.41 4.52
N ALA A 36 -15.35 -12.65 4.92
CA ALA A 36 -14.11 -12.99 5.60
C ALA A 36 -12.89 -12.91 4.67
N ASP A 37 -13.00 -13.42 3.44
CA ASP A 37 -11.93 -13.39 2.44
C ASP A 37 -11.58 -11.94 2.02
N LEU A 38 -12.61 -11.10 1.90
CA LEU A 38 -12.45 -9.67 1.60
C LEU A 38 -11.74 -8.87 2.70
N ARG A 39 -11.73 -9.38 3.94
CA ARG A 39 -10.99 -8.77 5.05
C ARG A 39 -9.57 -9.30 5.15
N SER A 40 -9.31 -10.53 4.69
CA SER A 40 -7.97 -11.13 4.70
C SER A 40 -7.10 -10.71 3.52
N THR A 41 -7.71 -10.40 2.37
CA THR A 41 -7.01 -10.04 1.13
C THR A 41 -7.26 -8.58 0.75
N LEU A 42 -6.17 -7.87 0.43
CA LEU A 42 -6.17 -6.46 0.07
C LEU A 42 -6.19 -6.29 -1.46
N ASN A 43 -7.09 -5.46 -2.00
CA ASN A 43 -7.10 -5.10 -3.42
C ASN A 43 -7.30 -3.59 -3.54
N GLU A 44 -6.21 -2.84 -3.72
CA GLU A 44 -6.25 -1.38 -3.81
C GLU A 44 -5.74 -0.90 -5.18
N VAL A 45 -6.49 0.00 -5.80
CA VAL A 45 -6.14 0.59 -7.10
C VAL A 45 -6.37 2.10 -7.07
N ALA A 46 -5.30 2.86 -7.28
CA ALA A 46 -5.33 4.31 -7.44
C ALA A 46 -4.95 4.69 -8.88
N ILE A 47 -5.80 5.45 -9.57
CA ILE A 47 -5.55 5.96 -10.92
C ILE A 47 -5.83 7.47 -10.92
N PHE A 48 -4.83 8.31 -11.25
CA PHE A 48 -4.93 9.78 -11.20
C PHE A 48 -5.36 10.34 -9.83
N GLY A 49 -4.90 9.72 -8.73
CA GLY A 49 -5.34 10.07 -7.38
C GLY A 49 -4.58 9.36 -6.28
N GLY A 50 -5.05 9.52 -5.04
CA GLY A 50 -4.47 8.90 -3.84
C GLY A 50 -5.47 7.98 -3.15
N VAL A 51 -4.99 6.87 -2.59
CA VAL A 51 -5.75 5.99 -1.69
C VAL A 51 -5.01 5.90 -0.36
N GLU A 52 -5.71 6.11 0.74
CA GLU A 52 -5.19 5.82 2.09
C GLU A 52 -6.06 4.72 2.71
N ARG A 53 -5.42 3.64 3.16
CA ARG A 53 -6.11 2.48 3.72
C ARG A 53 -5.42 1.99 4.97
N ARG A 54 -6.19 1.86 6.06
CA ARG A 54 -5.76 1.16 7.27
C ARG A 54 -6.41 -0.22 7.32
N ILE A 55 -5.60 -1.25 7.55
CA ILE A 55 -6.04 -2.65 7.65
C ILE A 55 -5.79 -3.15 9.06
N THR A 56 -6.83 -3.67 9.67
CA THR A 56 -6.82 -4.22 11.04
C THR A 56 -7.24 -5.70 11.05
N SER A 57 -7.01 -6.39 9.93
CA SER A 57 -7.45 -7.77 9.75
C SER A 57 -6.72 -8.70 10.72
N PRO A 58 -7.42 -9.61 11.40
CA PRO A 58 -6.81 -10.61 12.27
C PRO A 58 -6.13 -11.75 11.48
N ASP A 59 -6.39 -11.86 10.17
CA ASP A 59 -5.81 -12.86 9.28
C ASP A 59 -5.45 -12.23 7.93
N PHE A 60 -4.42 -11.41 7.91
CA PHE A 60 -3.89 -10.80 6.71
C PHE A 60 -3.09 -11.82 5.89
N ARG A 61 -3.51 -12.01 4.64
CA ARG A 61 -2.89 -12.96 3.70
C ARG A 61 -2.15 -12.28 2.55
N GLY A 62 -2.29 -10.96 2.44
CA GLY A 62 -1.67 -10.16 1.37
C GLY A 62 -2.67 -9.66 0.34
N GLY A 63 -2.27 -9.56 -0.93
CA GLY A 63 -3.10 -9.07 -2.02
C GLY A 63 -2.35 -8.19 -3.02
N TYR A 64 -3.05 -7.24 -3.65
CA TYR A 64 -2.53 -6.43 -4.76
C TYR A 64 -2.72 -4.93 -4.50
N VAL A 65 -1.69 -4.15 -4.82
CA VAL A 65 -1.71 -2.69 -4.80
C VAL A 65 -1.24 -2.15 -6.14
N HIS A 66 -2.08 -1.36 -6.79
CA HIS A 66 -1.74 -0.70 -8.05
C HIS A 66 -1.88 0.82 -7.91
N ALA A 67 -0.83 1.56 -8.24
CA ALA A 67 -0.84 3.02 -8.30
C ALA A 67 -0.42 3.48 -9.68
N VAL A 68 -1.28 4.21 -10.40
CA VAL A 68 -0.99 4.72 -11.74
C VAL A 68 -1.26 6.23 -11.76
N PHE A 69 -0.24 7.05 -12.00
CA PHE A 69 -0.35 8.52 -11.88
C PHE A 69 -0.89 8.96 -10.51
N GLY A 70 -0.39 8.38 -9.43
CA GLY A 70 -1.03 8.50 -8.11
C GLY A 70 -0.23 7.93 -6.95
N GLY A 71 -0.89 7.79 -5.81
CA GLY A 71 -0.30 7.33 -4.55
C GLY A 71 -1.17 6.31 -3.83
N VAL A 72 -0.58 5.32 -3.16
CA VAL A 72 -1.28 4.49 -2.17
C VAL A 72 -0.52 4.53 -0.85
N GLU A 73 -1.20 4.92 0.22
CA GLU A 73 -0.71 4.80 1.59
C GLU A 73 -1.45 3.64 2.27
N LEU A 74 -0.69 2.64 2.70
CA LEU A 74 -1.21 1.45 3.35
C LEU A 74 -0.67 1.35 4.78
N ASP A 75 -1.57 1.28 5.76
CA ASP A 75 -1.23 1.11 7.17
C ASP A 75 -1.66 -0.28 7.65
N LEU A 76 -0.69 -1.17 7.80
CA LEU A 76 -0.84 -2.55 8.26
C LEU A 76 -0.42 -2.73 9.73
N ARG A 77 -0.05 -1.66 10.46
CA ARG A 77 0.52 -1.77 11.82
C ARG A 77 -0.38 -2.49 12.83
N ASP A 78 -1.69 -2.47 12.60
CA ASP A 78 -2.70 -3.12 13.43
C ASP A 78 -3.17 -4.49 12.87
N ALA A 79 -2.58 -4.96 11.76
CA ALA A 79 -2.91 -6.23 11.12
C ALA A 79 -2.15 -7.41 11.75
N LYS A 80 -2.73 -8.61 11.67
CA LYS A 80 -2.12 -9.87 12.15
C LYS A 80 -2.15 -10.91 11.05
N MET A 81 -1.19 -11.83 11.03
CA MET A 81 -1.18 -12.98 10.12
C MET A 81 -1.43 -14.27 10.91
N GLN A 82 -2.34 -15.13 10.46
CA GLN A 82 -2.43 -16.50 11.00
C GLN A 82 -1.39 -17.40 10.34
N GLU A 83 -1.25 -17.30 9.03
CA GLU A 83 -0.24 -18.02 8.23
C GLU A 83 1.18 -17.49 8.50
N SER A 84 2.21 -18.27 8.19
CA SER A 84 3.62 -17.89 8.37
C SER A 84 4.07 -16.81 7.38
N GLU A 85 3.39 -16.70 6.24
CA GLU A 85 3.75 -15.80 5.15
C GLU A 85 2.50 -15.11 4.60
N ALA A 86 2.67 -13.87 4.14
CA ALA A 86 1.67 -13.14 3.35
C ALA A 86 2.34 -12.54 2.10
N HIS A 87 1.62 -12.51 0.99
CA HIS A 87 2.15 -12.06 -0.30
C HIS A 87 1.47 -10.80 -0.77
N LEU A 88 2.21 -9.71 -0.93
CA LEU A 88 1.67 -8.44 -1.41
C LEU A 88 2.41 -8.00 -2.68
N GLU A 89 1.67 -7.97 -3.78
CA GLU A 89 2.18 -7.51 -5.08
C GLU A 89 1.86 -6.02 -5.28
N ILE A 90 2.90 -5.24 -5.56
CA ILE A 90 2.83 -3.78 -5.62
C ILE A 90 3.34 -3.30 -6.97
N ASN A 91 2.48 -2.63 -7.73
CA ASN A 91 2.83 -2.05 -9.01
C ASN A 91 2.55 -0.54 -8.99
N ALA A 92 3.61 0.27 -9.03
CA ALA A 92 3.51 1.72 -9.09
C ALA A 92 4.03 2.21 -10.44
N VAL A 93 3.25 3.01 -11.17
CA VAL A 93 3.61 3.57 -12.48
C VAL A 93 3.32 5.07 -12.47
N PHE A 94 4.35 5.91 -12.64
CA PHE A 94 4.26 7.36 -12.49
C PHE A 94 3.65 7.79 -11.13
N GLY A 95 4.09 7.18 -10.03
CA GLY A 95 3.44 7.33 -8.74
C GLY A 95 4.23 6.73 -7.58
N GLY A 96 3.57 6.53 -6.43
CA GLY A 96 4.21 5.93 -5.28
C GLY A 96 3.31 5.07 -4.41
N VAL A 97 3.92 4.16 -3.66
CA VAL A 97 3.23 3.34 -2.65
C VAL A 97 4.03 3.39 -1.35
N GLU A 98 3.39 3.82 -0.27
CA GLU A 98 3.96 3.81 1.07
C GLU A 98 3.26 2.75 1.91
N ILE A 99 4.03 1.89 2.57
CA ILE A 99 3.51 0.81 3.41
C ILE A 99 4.09 0.91 4.81
N ARG A 100 3.21 1.01 5.81
CA ARG A 100 3.55 0.97 7.22
C ARG A 100 3.24 -0.42 7.76
N VAL A 101 4.26 -1.14 8.22
CA VAL A 101 4.13 -2.53 8.67
C VAL A 101 4.32 -2.65 10.19
N PRO A 102 3.77 -3.68 10.84
CA PRO A 102 4.10 -4.03 12.22
C PRO A 102 5.60 -4.32 12.41
N GLU A 103 6.14 -3.99 13.59
CA GLU A 103 7.56 -4.25 13.92
C GLU A 103 7.90 -5.74 14.08
N ASP A 104 6.90 -6.58 14.32
CA ASP A 104 7.05 -8.03 14.50
C ASP A 104 7.12 -8.80 13.18
N TRP A 105 6.85 -8.14 12.05
CA TRP A 105 6.88 -8.76 10.72
C TRP A 105 8.29 -8.70 10.13
N GLN A 106 8.70 -9.82 9.52
CA GLN A 106 9.90 -9.85 8.70
C GLN A 106 9.53 -9.42 7.28
N ILE A 107 10.20 -8.39 6.76
CA ILE A 107 9.96 -7.92 5.40
C ILE A 107 10.93 -8.58 4.43
N VAL A 108 10.37 -9.14 3.35
CA VAL A 108 11.14 -9.75 2.26
C VAL A 108 10.80 -9.01 0.97
N SER A 109 11.61 -7.98 0.67
CA SER A 109 11.45 -7.15 -0.51
C SER A 109 12.06 -7.81 -1.75
N ARG A 110 11.21 -8.18 -2.72
CA ARG A 110 11.58 -8.74 -4.04
C ARG A 110 11.08 -7.87 -5.21
N GLY A 111 10.75 -6.61 -4.93
CA GLY A 111 10.32 -5.65 -5.94
C GLY A 111 11.48 -5.08 -6.75
N GLN A 112 11.17 -4.59 -7.95
CA GLN A 112 12.13 -3.92 -8.83
C GLN A 112 11.76 -2.46 -9.04
N ALA A 113 12.74 -1.61 -9.31
CA ALA A 113 12.51 -0.21 -9.65
C ALA A 113 13.13 0.14 -11.00
N ILE A 114 12.36 0.80 -11.87
CA ILE A 114 12.77 1.29 -13.18
C ILE A 114 12.55 2.81 -13.17
N PHE A 115 13.65 3.58 -13.13
CA PHE A 115 13.61 5.04 -12.94
C PHE A 115 12.88 5.47 -11.65
N GLY A 116 13.37 4.98 -10.50
CA GLY A 116 12.66 5.11 -9.23
C GLY A 116 13.37 4.41 -8.06
N GLY A 117 12.62 4.07 -7.01
CA GLY A 117 13.12 3.30 -5.86
C GLY A 117 12.12 2.26 -5.36
N PHE A 118 12.63 1.13 -4.86
CA PHE A 118 11.87 0.16 -4.06
C PHE A 118 12.67 -0.05 -2.78
N VAL A 119 12.32 0.69 -1.73
CA VAL A 119 13.15 0.89 -0.54
C VAL A 119 12.45 0.30 0.68
N ASP A 120 13.20 -0.53 1.40
CA ASP A 120 12.82 -1.07 2.70
C ASP A 120 13.62 -0.34 3.79
N GLU A 121 12.94 0.53 4.54
CA GLU A 121 13.49 1.28 5.67
C GLU A 121 13.14 0.64 7.01
N THR A 122 12.60 -0.60 7.02
CA THR A 122 12.15 -1.22 8.25
C THR A 122 13.30 -1.55 9.20
N ARG A 123 13.10 -1.20 10.46
CA ARG A 123 14.04 -1.58 11.53
C ARG A 123 13.82 -3.04 11.88
N ASN A 124 14.58 -3.92 11.24
CA ASN A 124 14.62 -5.34 11.57
C ASN A 124 15.18 -5.52 13.01
N TYR A 125 14.32 -5.62 14.02
CA TYR A 125 14.74 -5.99 15.37
C TYR A 125 15.21 -7.44 15.34
N ARG A 126 16.53 -7.67 15.46
CA ARG A 126 17.14 -9.00 15.56
C ARG A 126 17.59 -9.22 17.01
N PRO A 127 16.83 -9.93 17.87
CA PRO A 127 17.37 -10.38 19.14
C PRO A 127 18.44 -11.40 18.84
N GLU A 128 19.67 -11.05 19.22
CA GLU A 128 20.88 -11.84 19.02
C GLU A 128 20.91 -13.17 19.78
N ASN A 129 19.90 -13.44 20.62
CA ASN A 129 19.73 -14.69 21.33
C ASN A 129 18.24 -14.99 21.53
N SER A 130 17.64 -15.88 20.74
CA SER A 130 16.55 -16.75 21.20
C SER A 130 16.11 -17.71 20.11
N ALA A 131 15.88 -18.95 20.51
CA ALA A 131 14.98 -19.88 19.83
C ALA A 131 13.58 -19.23 19.70
N GLN A 132 13.38 -18.39 18.68
CA GLN A 132 12.19 -17.58 18.49
C GLN A 132 11.14 -18.32 17.65
N PRO A 133 9.84 -18.13 17.97
CA PRO A 133 8.73 -18.63 17.16
C PRO A 133 8.87 -18.11 15.73
N GLU A 134 8.46 -18.93 14.76
CA GLU A 134 8.48 -18.60 13.33
C GLU A 134 7.94 -17.19 13.10
N ARG A 135 8.82 -16.25 12.73
CA ARG A 135 8.42 -14.88 12.42
C ARG A 135 7.52 -14.89 11.20
N LYS A 136 6.47 -14.10 11.27
CA LYS A 136 5.57 -13.89 10.14
C LYS A 136 6.28 -13.06 9.09
N ALA A 137 6.31 -13.52 7.85
CA ALA A 137 7.01 -12.86 6.76
C ALA A 137 6.04 -12.20 5.79
N LEU A 138 6.24 -10.92 5.51
CA LEU A 138 5.55 -10.22 4.42
C LEU A 138 6.45 -10.20 3.19
N ILE A 139 6.06 -10.94 2.17
CA ILE A 139 6.77 -11.03 0.89
C ILE A 139 6.21 -9.97 -0.04
N LEU A 140 7.05 -9.02 -0.43
CA LEU A 140 6.68 -7.91 -1.29
C LEU A 140 7.24 -8.14 -2.70
N THR A 141 6.37 -8.15 -3.70
CA THR A 141 6.75 -8.32 -5.12
C THR A 141 6.22 -7.18 -5.98
N GLY A 142 6.60 -7.16 -7.26
CA GLY A 142 6.11 -6.19 -8.24
C GLY A 142 7.15 -5.15 -8.64
N ALA A 143 6.71 -4.01 -9.15
CA ALA A 143 7.60 -3.02 -9.73
C ALA A 143 7.16 -1.56 -9.49
N ALA A 144 8.14 -0.67 -9.30
CA ALA A 144 7.97 0.77 -9.36
C ALA A 144 8.59 1.32 -10.67
N VAL A 145 7.81 1.99 -11.49
CA VAL A 145 8.23 2.56 -12.78
C VAL A 145 7.96 4.06 -12.77
N PHE A 146 8.99 4.90 -12.91
CA PHE A 146 8.88 6.36 -12.76
C PHE A 146 8.26 6.79 -11.41
N GLY A 147 8.74 6.21 -10.32
CA GLY A 147 8.06 6.27 -9.03
C GLY A 147 8.80 5.62 -7.87
N GLY A 148 8.10 5.39 -6.76
CA GLY A 148 8.70 4.83 -5.55
C GLY A 148 7.80 3.85 -4.80
N VAL A 149 8.36 2.78 -4.26
CA VAL A 149 7.72 1.99 -3.20
C VAL A 149 8.57 2.13 -1.94
N GLU A 150 7.97 2.54 -0.85
CA GLU A 150 8.62 2.73 0.45
C GLU A 150 7.94 1.87 1.51
N ILE A 151 8.73 1.13 2.26
CA ILE A 151 8.25 0.30 3.36
C ILE A 151 8.93 0.72 4.65
N LYS A 152 8.14 0.99 5.69
CA LYS A 152 8.63 1.43 7.00
C LYS A 152 7.80 0.87 8.15
N ASN A 153 8.34 0.93 9.35
CA ASN A 153 7.66 0.57 10.59
C ASN A 153 7.46 1.78 11.51
#